data_AF-A0A5R9GG81-F1
#
_entry.id   AF-A0A5R9GG81-F1
#
_cell.length_a   1.000
_cell.length_b   1.000
_cell.length_c   1.000
_cell.angle_alpha   90.00
_cell.angle_beta   90.00
_cell.angle_gamma   90.00
#
_symmetry.space_group_name_H-M   'P 1'
#
loop_
_entity.id
_entity.type
_entity.pdbx_description
1 polymer ?
#
loop_
_entity_poly.entity_id
_entity_poly.type
_entity_poly.pdbx_seq_one_letter_code
_entity_poly.pdbx_strand_id
1 'polypeptide(L)'
;MRVNPGASGYSLGRRRWWLLLLLLPVMTGCWGRQEVNDIGIVTATAVDRSDNGDIVVMLLFAIPRLVGTSSMTGGGGESKMSTTAGWVVTAGGETVMDAFRNIQAKLPRTIYFSHNRVLLLGERLAREGIAPVLDVFQRNRQSQLNSFVLVAEHPEDILRFKPTFEKLSSEIIEEEIVRGVGTNVRLVEFLAMLHAEGQEAFAPVVELTKSTEKKNGSNLRATTKTAAFRGDRLVGLLGDEATRGLVWLRNEVRDGVITIQVPESRGGGKISAEIKSGSTRFRPSVRDGRVRIRIETEATLDIAENASKMEIERHLGTVESYFERDLEERLRALCDKVQRNLHTDIVGFGQSLYRNDPKRWRGEYAERWDETFPNVRADISVSVQVLNTGLVGKRVDIWEEER
;
A
#
# COMPACT_ATOMS: atom_id res chain seq x y z
N MET A 1 -33.13 88.16 31.49
CA MET A 1 -32.55 86.89 31.98
C MET A 1 -33.09 85.76 31.12
N ARG A 2 -32.28 85.18 30.23
CA ARG A 2 -32.45 83.81 29.70
C ARG A 2 -31.11 83.40 29.10
N VAL A 3 -30.34 82.75 29.95
CA VAL A 3 -29.21 81.90 29.58
C VAL A 3 -29.78 80.74 28.77
N ASN A 4 -29.20 80.44 27.61
CA ASN A 4 -29.46 79.19 26.91
C ASN A 4 -28.24 78.27 27.13
N PRO A 5 -28.35 77.24 27.99
CA PRO A 5 -27.30 76.25 28.18
C PRO A 5 -27.49 75.07 27.24
N GLY A 6 -26.43 74.31 27.02
CA GLY A 6 -26.57 72.88 26.73
C GLY A 6 -26.13 72.43 25.34
N ALA A 7 -24.84 72.58 25.05
CA ALA A 7 -24.14 71.57 24.28
C ALA A 7 -23.83 70.35 25.17
N SER A 8 -23.84 69.17 24.55
CA SER A 8 -23.32 67.86 25.01
C SER A 8 -24.37 66.82 25.41
N GLY A 9 -24.26 65.63 24.80
CA GLY A 9 -24.94 64.42 25.30
C GLY A 9 -25.24 63.29 24.30
N TYR A 10 -25.31 63.53 22.99
CA TYR A 10 -25.97 62.54 22.10
C TYR A 10 -25.09 61.83 21.06
N SER A 11 -23.80 62.15 20.92
CA SER A 11 -22.97 61.58 19.82
C SER A 11 -22.24 60.28 20.15
N LEU A 12 -22.04 59.92 21.42
CA LEU A 12 -21.37 58.66 21.80
C LEU A 12 -22.26 57.41 21.61
N GLY A 13 -23.59 57.57 21.75
CA GLY A 13 -24.54 56.46 21.60
C GLY A 13 -24.54 55.93 20.16
N ARG A 14 -24.73 56.81 19.16
CA ARG A 14 -24.82 56.40 17.75
C ARG A 14 -23.56 55.69 17.25
N ARG A 15 -22.35 56.15 17.60
CA ARG A 15 -21.09 55.50 17.18
C ARG A 15 -20.94 54.07 17.73
N ARG A 16 -21.44 53.79 18.93
CA ARG A 16 -21.47 52.44 19.52
C ARG A 16 -22.39 51.49 18.74
N TRP A 17 -23.56 51.99 18.31
CA TRP A 17 -24.48 51.20 17.48
C TRP A 17 -23.91 50.88 16.10
N TRP A 18 -23.19 51.81 15.47
CA TRP A 18 -22.50 51.54 14.19
C TRP A 18 -21.36 50.53 14.32
N LEU A 19 -20.59 50.56 15.42
CA LEU A 19 -19.56 49.55 15.71
C LEU A 19 -20.17 48.16 15.97
N LEU A 20 -21.30 48.09 16.68
CA LEU A 20 -22.07 46.86 16.87
C LEU A 20 -22.64 46.32 15.55
N LEU A 21 -23.12 47.19 14.67
CA LEU A 21 -23.64 46.80 13.35
C LEU A 21 -22.53 46.31 12.41
N LEU A 22 -21.32 46.85 12.53
CA LEU A 22 -20.13 46.42 11.77
C LEU A 22 -19.56 45.07 12.25
N LEU A 23 -19.87 44.66 13.48
CA LEU A 23 -19.46 43.38 14.08
C LEU A 23 -20.42 42.21 13.77
N LEU A 24 -21.67 42.49 13.34
CA LEU A 24 -22.65 41.47 12.95
C LEU A 24 -22.19 40.50 11.84
N PRO A 25 -21.51 40.92 10.75
CA PRO A 25 -21.03 39.98 9.74
C PRO A 25 -19.87 39.09 10.22
N VAL A 26 -19.23 39.41 11.36
CA VAL A 26 -18.16 38.59 11.96
C VAL A 26 -18.74 37.49 12.86
N MET A 27 -20.04 37.58 13.21
CA MET A 27 -20.75 36.58 14.01
C MET A 27 -21.53 35.54 13.17
N THR A 28 -21.44 35.57 11.84
CA THR A 28 -21.90 34.45 11.00
C THR A 28 -20.86 33.32 11.05
N GLY A 29 -20.64 32.79 12.26
CA GLY A 29 -19.73 31.69 12.54
C GLY A 29 -20.31 30.36 12.06
N CYS A 30 -19.63 29.77 11.07
CA CYS A 30 -19.64 28.35 10.68
C CYS A 30 -20.99 27.70 10.32
N TRP A 31 -21.53 28.07 9.15
CA TRP A 31 -22.64 27.34 8.47
C TRP A 31 -22.27 25.90 8.01
N GLY A 32 -21.04 25.43 8.27
CA GLY A 32 -20.51 24.16 7.75
C GLY A 32 -20.31 23.05 8.79
N ARG A 33 -20.90 23.14 9.99
CA ARG A 33 -20.68 22.11 11.04
C ARG A 33 -21.42 20.82 10.69
N GLN A 34 -20.69 19.74 10.44
CA GLN A 34 -21.23 18.38 10.41
C GLN A 34 -21.03 17.75 11.79
N GLU A 35 -22.09 17.27 12.42
CA GLU A 35 -21.98 16.57 13.70
C GLU A 35 -21.61 15.09 13.48
N VAL A 36 -20.86 14.52 14.43
CA VAL A 36 -20.44 13.10 14.39
C VAL A 36 -21.64 12.15 14.34
N ASN A 37 -22.80 12.58 14.85
CA ASN A 37 -24.03 11.79 14.82
C ASN A 37 -24.73 11.80 13.45
N ASP A 38 -24.44 12.77 12.59
CA ASP A 38 -25.09 12.97 11.29
C ASP A 38 -24.26 12.40 10.12
N ILE A 39 -23.05 11.91 10.41
CA ILE A 39 -22.14 11.33 9.42
C ILE A 39 -21.93 9.83 9.62
N GLY A 40 -21.81 9.13 8.49
CA GLY A 40 -21.30 7.78 8.40
C GLY A 40 -19.83 7.83 8.03
N ILE A 41 -18.95 7.50 8.97
CA ILE A 41 -17.50 7.51 8.75
C ILE A 41 -17.11 6.25 7.97
N VAL A 42 -16.66 6.43 6.73
CA VAL A 42 -16.14 5.34 5.90
C VAL A 42 -14.68 5.09 6.26
N THR A 43 -14.31 3.84 6.54
CA THR A 43 -12.93 3.42 6.83
C THR A 43 -12.30 2.58 5.72
N ALA A 44 -13.10 1.95 4.88
CA ALA A 44 -12.65 1.31 3.65
C ALA A 44 -13.73 1.39 2.57
N THR A 45 -13.27 1.48 1.33
CA THR A 45 -14.10 1.44 0.12
C THR A 45 -13.63 0.26 -0.72
N ALA A 46 -14.56 -0.57 -1.19
CA ALA A 46 -14.30 -1.50 -2.28
C ALA A 46 -15.11 -1.11 -3.50
N VAL A 47 -14.51 -1.27 -4.68
CA VAL A 47 -15.20 -1.13 -5.95
C VAL A 47 -14.91 -2.35 -6.80
N ASP A 48 -15.96 -2.96 -7.33
CA ASP A 48 -15.86 -4.14 -8.19
C ASP A 48 -16.90 -4.07 -9.32
N ARG A 49 -16.92 -5.10 -10.16
CA ARG A 49 -17.85 -5.28 -11.27
C ARG A 49 -18.81 -6.43 -10.96
N SER A 50 -20.11 -6.20 -11.09
CA SER A 50 -21.11 -7.28 -11.01
C SER A 50 -21.14 -8.14 -12.27
N ASP A 51 -21.75 -9.33 -12.17
CA ASP A 51 -21.90 -10.23 -13.31
C ASP A 51 -22.75 -9.65 -14.45
N ASN A 52 -23.58 -8.64 -14.15
CA ASN A 52 -24.43 -7.94 -15.10
C ASN A 52 -23.75 -6.71 -15.75
N GLY A 53 -22.49 -6.41 -15.40
CA GLY A 53 -21.74 -5.27 -15.95
C GLY A 53 -21.78 -3.98 -15.12
N ASP A 54 -22.66 -3.89 -14.13
CA ASP A 54 -22.76 -2.71 -13.26
C ASP A 54 -21.54 -2.56 -12.35
N ILE A 55 -21.19 -1.31 -12.05
CA ILE A 55 -20.20 -0.98 -11.02
C ILE A 55 -20.84 -1.23 -9.65
N VAL A 56 -20.17 -1.98 -8.79
CA VAL A 56 -20.58 -2.25 -7.42
C VAL A 56 -19.65 -1.53 -6.47
N VAL A 57 -20.21 -0.66 -5.63
CA VAL A 57 -19.48 0.01 -4.55
C VAL A 57 -19.90 -0.58 -3.21
N MET A 58 -18.91 -0.80 -2.34
CA MET A 58 -19.11 -1.29 -0.99
C MET A 58 -18.37 -0.39 -0.02
N LEU A 59 -19.04 0.05 1.04
CA LEU A 59 -18.47 0.94 2.04
C LEU A 59 -18.52 0.30 3.41
N LEU A 60 -17.36 0.21 4.05
CA LEU A 60 -17.23 -0.15 5.44
C LEU A 60 -17.35 1.10 6.30
N PHE A 61 -18.43 1.19 7.07
CA PHE A 61 -18.67 2.25 8.04
C PHE A 61 -18.18 1.84 9.43
N ALA A 62 -17.42 2.71 10.09
CA ALA A 62 -17.15 2.60 11.51
C ALA A 62 -18.40 3.00 12.32
N ILE A 63 -18.73 2.22 13.35
CA ILE A 63 -19.80 2.53 14.31
C ILE A 63 -19.16 3.18 15.56
N PRO A 64 -19.22 4.52 15.72
CA PRO A 64 -18.39 5.21 16.72
C PRO A 64 -18.58 4.73 18.16
N ARG A 65 -19.81 4.34 18.54
CA ARG A 65 -20.14 3.81 19.87
C ARG A 65 -19.39 2.52 20.24
N LEU A 66 -18.97 1.75 19.24
CA LEU A 66 -18.26 0.48 19.42
C LEU A 66 -16.74 0.62 19.19
N VAL A 67 -16.32 1.67 18.48
CA VAL A 67 -14.90 1.98 18.24
C VAL A 67 -14.27 2.69 19.44
N GLY A 68 -15.01 3.52 20.18
CA GLY A 68 -14.50 4.32 21.31
C GLY A 68 -14.44 3.65 22.69
N THR A 69 -15.05 2.48 22.89
CA THR A 69 -14.95 1.76 24.17
C THR A 69 -13.69 0.91 24.20
N SER A 70 -12.71 1.32 25.01
CA SER A 70 -11.66 0.43 25.46
C SER A 70 -12.30 -0.74 26.22
N SER A 71 -12.02 -1.95 25.76
CA SER A 71 -12.37 -3.20 26.43
C SER A 71 -11.57 -3.33 27.72
N MET A 72 -11.97 -2.55 28.74
CA MET A 72 -11.46 -2.60 30.11
C MET A 72 -12.59 -2.19 31.06
N THR A 73 -13.63 -3.02 31.14
CA THR A 73 -14.55 -3.03 32.28
C THR A 73 -14.73 -4.47 32.72
N GLY A 74 -14.11 -4.80 33.85
CA GLY A 74 -14.34 -6.05 34.55
C GLY A 74 -15.79 -6.15 35.01
N GLY A 75 -16.34 -7.35 34.90
CA GLY A 75 -17.70 -7.69 35.33
C GLY A 75 -18.12 -9.00 34.70
N GLY A 76 -18.07 -10.08 35.47
CA GLY A 76 -18.40 -11.43 35.03
C GLY A 76 -19.81 -11.52 34.43
N GLY A 77 -19.86 -12.11 33.23
CA GLY A 77 -21.09 -12.41 32.52
C GLY A 77 -20.74 -12.76 31.08
N GLU A 78 -20.78 -14.05 30.75
CA GLU A 78 -20.73 -14.55 29.37
C GLU A 78 -21.88 -13.92 28.58
N SER A 79 -21.60 -12.78 27.95
CA SER A 79 -22.42 -12.22 26.89
C SER A 79 -21.60 -12.28 25.62
N LYS A 80 -22.05 -13.14 24.70
CA LYS A 80 -21.59 -13.19 23.30
C LYS A 80 -21.94 -11.85 22.64
N MET A 81 -21.14 -10.81 22.87
CA MET A 81 -21.35 -9.52 22.22
C MET A 81 -20.51 -9.46 20.94
N SER A 82 -20.94 -10.21 19.92
CA SER A 82 -20.53 -10.01 18.53
C SER A 82 -21.19 -8.74 17.98
N THR A 83 -20.90 -7.58 18.58
CA THR A 83 -21.27 -6.30 17.98
C THR A 83 -20.14 -5.89 17.05
N THR A 84 -20.28 -6.26 15.77
CA THR A 84 -19.35 -5.86 14.70
C THR A 84 -19.19 -4.33 14.74
N ALA A 85 -17.99 -3.82 15.00
CA ALA A 85 -17.76 -2.38 15.04
C ALA A 85 -17.82 -1.72 13.64
N GLY A 86 -17.92 -2.56 12.59
CA GLY A 86 -18.07 -2.17 11.20
C GLY A 86 -19.40 -2.62 10.60
N TRP A 87 -19.96 -1.81 9.69
CA TRP A 87 -21.13 -2.14 8.89
C TRP A 87 -20.83 -1.92 7.40
N VAL A 88 -21.00 -2.97 6.59
CA VAL A 88 -20.76 -2.91 5.15
C VAL A 88 -22.08 -2.65 4.41
N VAL A 89 -22.12 -1.60 3.59
CA VAL A 89 -23.25 -1.26 2.73
C VAL A 89 -22.82 -1.32 1.27
N THR A 90 -23.64 -1.99 0.45
CA THR A 90 -23.37 -2.24 -0.96
C THR A 90 -24.48 -1.67 -1.84
N ALA A 91 -24.11 -1.08 -2.98
CA ALA A 91 -25.04 -0.83 -4.07
C ALA A 91 -24.33 -0.88 -5.44
N GLY A 92 -25.10 -1.26 -6.46
CA GLY A 92 -24.70 -1.15 -7.86
C GLY A 92 -25.13 0.18 -8.47
N GLY A 93 -24.51 0.54 -9.59
CA GLY A 93 -24.90 1.65 -10.45
C GLY A 93 -24.17 1.63 -11.79
N GLU A 94 -24.69 2.38 -12.76
CA GLU A 94 -24.06 2.55 -14.08
C GLU A 94 -22.70 3.23 -13.95
N THR A 95 -22.58 4.17 -13.02
CA THR A 95 -21.33 4.82 -12.64
C THR A 95 -21.00 4.63 -11.16
N VAL A 96 -19.74 4.88 -10.78
CA VAL A 96 -19.29 4.90 -9.37
C VAL A 96 -20.14 5.88 -8.55
N MET A 97 -20.48 7.05 -9.12
CA MET A 97 -21.29 8.06 -8.43
C MET A 97 -22.77 7.66 -8.30
N ASP A 98 -23.32 6.91 -9.25
CA ASP A 98 -24.68 6.36 -9.13
C ASP A 98 -24.75 5.30 -8.03
N ALA A 99 -23.75 4.42 -7.96
CA ALA A 99 -23.62 3.47 -6.86
C ALA A 99 -23.51 4.20 -5.51
N PHE A 100 -22.69 5.25 -5.41
CA PHE A 100 -22.63 6.09 -4.19
C PHE A 100 -23.97 6.73 -3.83
N ARG A 101 -24.70 7.26 -4.81
CA ARG A 101 -26.05 7.83 -4.61
C ARG A 101 -27.02 6.77 -4.08
N ASN A 102 -26.97 5.57 -4.65
CA ASN A 102 -27.79 4.43 -4.24
C ASN A 102 -27.45 3.95 -2.82
N ILE A 103 -26.18 4.05 -2.39
CA ILE A 103 -25.80 3.82 -1.00
C ILE A 103 -26.35 4.93 -0.11
N GLN A 104 -26.14 6.20 -0.46
CA GLN A 104 -26.59 7.34 0.34
C GLN A 104 -28.11 7.32 0.58
N ALA A 105 -28.91 6.89 -0.40
CA ALA A 105 -30.37 6.76 -0.26
C ALA A 105 -30.79 5.70 0.79
N LYS A 106 -29.93 4.72 1.08
CA LYS A 106 -30.16 3.70 2.12
C LYS A 106 -29.71 4.15 3.51
N LEU A 107 -29.10 5.32 3.62
CA LEU A 107 -28.45 5.80 4.84
C LEU A 107 -29.20 6.97 5.47
N PRO A 108 -29.46 6.94 6.79
CA PRO A 108 -29.95 8.11 7.51
C PRO A 108 -28.86 9.17 7.74
N ARG A 109 -27.59 8.84 7.47
CA ARG A 109 -26.42 9.70 7.69
C ARG A 109 -25.71 10.03 6.40
N THR A 110 -25.05 11.19 6.36
CA THR A 110 -24.24 11.60 5.21
C THR A 110 -22.94 10.80 5.15
N ILE A 111 -22.59 10.24 4.00
CA ILE A 111 -21.34 9.50 3.80
C ILE A 111 -20.15 10.46 3.96
N TYR A 112 -19.14 10.06 4.73
CA TYR A 112 -17.97 10.87 5.03
C TYR A 112 -16.66 10.07 4.86
N PHE A 113 -15.84 10.47 3.88
CA PHE A 113 -14.66 9.73 3.42
C PHE A 113 -13.33 10.11 4.07
N SER A 114 -13.31 11.08 4.99
CA SER A 114 -12.05 11.64 5.51
C SER A 114 -11.20 10.65 6.33
N HIS A 115 -11.75 9.46 6.65
CA HIS A 115 -11.08 8.38 7.37
C HIS A 115 -10.98 7.11 6.52
N ASN A 116 -11.21 7.20 5.20
CA ASN A 116 -11.06 6.07 4.30
C ASN A 116 -9.59 5.66 4.25
N ARG A 117 -9.22 4.57 4.92
CA ARG A 117 -7.83 4.09 5.01
C ARG A 117 -7.46 3.17 3.86
N VAL A 118 -8.44 2.50 3.26
CA VAL A 118 -8.22 1.47 2.25
C VAL A 118 -9.17 1.66 1.07
N LEU A 119 -8.62 1.61 -0.14
CA LEU A 119 -9.33 1.44 -1.40
C LEU A 119 -9.02 0.06 -1.96
N LEU A 120 -10.00 -0.84 -1.94
CA LEU A 120 -9.95 -2.16 -2.58
C LEU A 120 -10.50 -2.07 -4.00
N LEU A 121 -9.69 -2.48 -4.96
CA LEU A 121 -10.07 -2.65 -6.35
C LEU A 121 -10.32 -4.14 -6.60
N GLY A 122 -11.55 -4.48 -6.97
CA GLY A 122 -11.87 -5.83 -7.41
C GLY A 122 -11.05 -6.21 -8.65
N GLU A 123 -10.49 -7.42 -8.67
CA GLU A 123 -9.64 -7.87 -9.78
C GLU A 123 -10.37 -7.77 -11.13
N ARG A 124 -11.66 -8.14 -11.16
CA ARG A 124 -12.50 -8.10 -12.36
C ARG A 124 -12.60 -6.68 -12.91
N LEU A 125 -12.98 -5.73 -12.05
CA LEU A 125 -12.99 -4.31 -12.41
C LEU A 125 -11.61 -3.83 -12.86
N ALA A 126 -10.56 -4.22 -12.14
CA ALA A 126 -9.20 -3.77 -12.43
C ALA A 126 -8.71 -4.23 -13.81
N ARG A 127 -9.11 -5.42 -14.28
CA ARG A 127 -8.78 -5.91 -15.62
C ARG A 127 -9.48 -5.14 -16.74
N GLU A 128 -10.67 -4.62 -16.47
CA GLU A 128 -11.43 -3.83 -17.46
C GLU A 128 -10.98 -2.37 -17.53
N GLY A 129 -10.59 -1.80 -16.39
CA GLY A 129 -10.12 -0.42 -16.27
C GLY A 129 -10.62 0.27 -15.01
N ILE A 130 -9.72 0.96 -14.30
CA ILE A 130 -10.03 1.64 -13.04
C ILE A 130 -10.15 3.16 -13.17
N ALA A 131 -9.99 3.73 -14.37
CA ALA A 131 -10.06 5.18 -14.57
C ALA A 131 -11.34 5.84 -13.98
N PRO A 132 -12.56 5.25 -14.11
CA PRO A 132 -13.76 5.83 -13.51
C PRO A 132 -13.71 5.88 -11.97
N VAL A 133 -13.04 4.92 -11.34
CA VAL A 133 -12.84 4.91 -9.88
C VAL A 133 -11.90 6.05 -9.49
N LEU A 134 -10.76 6.15 -10.18
CA LEU A 134 -9.74 7.15 -9.88
C LEU A 134 -10.26 8.59 -10.07
N ASP A 135 -11.07 8.85 -11.11
CA ASP A 135 -11.65 10.18 -11.36
C ASP A 135 -12.49 10.67 -10.17
N VAL A 136 -13.31 9.79 -9.56
CA VAL A 136 -14.10 10.14 -8.38
C VAL A 136 -13.20 10.47 -7.18
N PHE A 137 -12.18 9.65 -6.93
CA PHE A 137 -11.28 9.88 -5.81
C PHE A 137 -10.42 11.14 -5.98
N GLN A 138 -10.02 11.49 -7.21
CA GLN A 138 -9.26 12.70 -7.50
C GLN A 138 -10.10 13.99 -7.38
N ARG A 139 -11.38 13.94 -7.76
CA ARG A 139 -12.27 15.11 -7.73
C ARG A 139 -12.87 15.39 -6.37
N ASN A 140 -13.08 14.36 -5.56
CA ASN A 140 -13.73 14.52 -4.27
C ASN A 140 -12.76 15.11 -3.22
N ARG A 141 -13.08 16.31 -2.73
CA ARG A 141 -12.28 17.01 -1.69
C ARG A 141 -12.18 16.25 -0.36
N GLN A 142 -13.08 15.29 -0.11
CA GLN A 142 -13.06 14.46 1.09
C GLN A 142 -12.24 13.18 0.92
N SER A 143 -11.71 12.90 -0.28
CA SER A 143 -10.86 11.75 -0.53
C SER A 143 -9.57 11.82 0.27
N GLN A 144 -9.28 10.73 0.97
CA GLN A 144 -8.03 10.59 1.69
C GLN A 144 -6.96 10.04 0.74
N LEU A 145 -6.16 10.91 0.11
CA LEU A 145 -5.09 10.46 -0.81
C LEU A 145 -4.00 9.60 -0.13
N ASN A 146 -3.99 9.56 1.20
CA ASN A 146 -3.13 8.71 2.01
C ASN A 146 -3.69 7.29 2.21
N SER A 147 -4.87 6.95 1.68
CA SER A 147 -5.41 5.57 1.71
C SER A 147 -4.46 4.60 1.01
N PHE A 148 -4.38 3.36 1.48
CA PHE A 148 -3.75 2.28 0.73
C PHE A 148 -4.63 1.85 -0.44
N VAL A 149 -4.02 1.57 -1.60
CA VAL A 149 -4.69 1.01 -2.77
C VAL A 149 -4.29 -0.44 -2.89
N LEU A 150 -5.27 -1.34 -3.01
CA LEU A 150 -5.04 -2.78 -3.07
C LEU A 150 -5.91 -3.42 -4.12
N VAL A 151 -5.49 -4.58 -4.61
CA VAL A 151 -6.30 -5.43 -5.48
C VAL A 151 -6.75 -6.68 -4.73
N ALA A 152 -7.98 -7.10 -4.95
CA ALA A 152 -8.54 -8.32 -4.36
C ALA A 152 -9.45 -9.04 -5.36
N GLU A 153 -9.39 -10.37 -5.38
CA GLU A 153 -10.33 -11.18 -6.17
C GLU A 153 -11.76 -11.08 -5.62
N HIS A 154 -11.89 -11.04 -4.29
CA HIS A 154 -13.17 -10.96 -3.57
C HIS A 154 -13.14 -9.83 -2.54
N PRO A 155 -13.23 -8.56 -2.97
CA PRO A 155 -13.09 -7.42 -2.07
C PRO A 155 -14.24 -7.34 -1.04
N GLU A 156 -15.43 -7.87 -1.36
CA GLU A 156 -16.55 -7.93 -0.42
C GLU A 156 -16.23 -8.77 0.82
N ASP A 157 -15.66 -9.96 0.61
CA ASP A 157 -15.32 -10.88 1.68
C ASP A 157 -14.29 -10.25 2.63
N ILE A 158 -13.32 -9.51 2.07
CA ILE A 158 -12.31 -8.79 2.83
C ILE A 158 -12.94 -7.70 3.70
N LEU A 159 -13.88 -6.90 3.16
CA LEU A 159 -14.55 -5.88 3.96
C LEU A 159 -15.43 -6.48 5.06
N ARG A 160 -16.11 -7.59 4.77
CA ARG A 160 -16.99 -8.29 5.71
C ARG A 160 -16.24 -9.15 6.72
N PHE A 161 -14.93 -9.35 6.53
CA PHE A 161 -14.10 -10.09 7.46
C PHE A 161 -14.19 -9.49 8.86
N LYS A 162 -14.39 -10.35 9.86
CA LYS A 162 -14.45 -9.94 11.26
C LYS A 162 -13.12 -10.29 11.94
N PRO A 163 -12.28 -9.29 12.27
CA PRO A 163 -11.09 -9.49 13.07
C PRO A 163 -11.38 -10.22 14.37
N THR A 164 -10.36 -10.89 14.92
CA THR A 164 -10.41 -11.42 16.29
C THR A 164 -9.95 -10.37 17.30
N PHE A 165 -8.96 -9.53 16.96
CA PHE A 165 -8.36 -8.55 17.89
C PHE A 165 -8.74 -7.11 17.56
N GLU A 166 -8.76 -6.76 16.28
CA GLU A 166 -9.04 -5.42 15.77
C GLU A 166 -10.55 -5.17 15.72
N LYS A 167 -10.97 -3.92 15.57
CA LYS A 167 -12.40 -3.59 15.52
C LYS A 167 -12.94 -3.63 14.10
N LEU A 168 -12.09 -3.31 13.12
CA LEU A 168 -12.45 -3.19 11.72
C LEU A 168 -11.47 -3.96 10.83
N SER A 169 -11.98 -4.58 9.76
CA SER A 169 -11.13 -5.21 8.74
C SER A 169 -10.13 -4.23 8.13
N SER A 170 -10.50 -2.95 7.98
CA SER A 170 -9.60 -1.88 7.52
C SER A 170 -8.38 -1.66 8.41
N GLU A 171 -8.47 -1.93 9.72
CA GLU A 171 -7.34 -1.80 10.65
C GLU A 171 -6.35 -2.95 10.46
N ILE A 172 -6.83 -4.19 10.33
CA ILE A 172 -5.96 -5.33 10.01
C ILE A 172 -5.29 -5.15 8.66
N ILE A 173 -6.04 -4.73 7.63
CA ILE A 173 -5.48 -4.52 6.29
C ILE A 173 -4.29 -3.55 6.37
N GLU A 174 -4.48 -2.42 7.06
CA GLU A 174 -3.43 -1.43 7.26
C GLU A 174 -2.24 -2.02 8.02
N GLU A 175 -2.47 -2.75 9.11
CA GLU A 175 -1.39 -3.34 9.91
C GLU A 175 -0.60 -4.40 9.14
N GLU A 176 -1.29 -5.28 8.40
CA GLU A 176 -0.69 -6.31 7.55
C GLU A 176 0.14 -5.71 6.40
N ILE A 177 -0.30 -4.59 5.82
CA ILE A 177 0.44 -3.91 4.76
C ILE A 177 1.65 -3.15 5.31
N VAL A 178 1.48 -2.50 6.47
CA VAL A 178 2.56 -1.72 7.09
C VAL A 178 3.65 -2.63 7.66
N ARG A 179 3.29 -3.80 8.20
CA ARG A 179 4.23 -4.79 8.72
C ARG A 179 4.66 -5.83 7.69
N GLY A 180 3.96 -5.92 6.57
CA GLY A 180 4.22 -6.91 5.55
C GLY A 180 5.56 -6.70 4.86
N VAL A 181 6.13 -7.79 4.35
CA VAL A 181 7.40 -7.80 3.58
C VAL A 181 7.17 -7.53 2.08
N GLY A 182 5.93 -7.20 1.70
CA GLY A 182 5.51 -6.94 0.32
C GLY A 182 5.58 -5.46 -0.05
N THR A 183 5.09 -5.13 -1.25
CA THR A 183 4.89 -3.74 -1.66
C THR A 183 3.84 -3.06 -0.78
N ASN A 184 3.97 -1.75 -0.61
CA ASN A 184 2.96 -0.90 0.01
C ASN A 184 2.74 0.34 -0.87
N VAL A 185 1.50 0.61 -1.26
CA VAL A 185 1.18 1.72 -2.17
C VAL A 185 -0.01 2.52 -1.65
N ARG A 186 0.21 3.82 -1.47
CA ARG A 186 -0.85 4.79 -1.17
C ARG A 186 -1.48 5.31 -2.45
N LEU A 187 -2.70 5.82 -2.36
CA LEU A 187 -3.43 6.37 -3.50
C LEU A 187 -2.67 7.51 -4.17
N VAL A 188 -2.04 8.40 -3.40
CA VAL A 188 -1.19 9.46 -3.95
C VAL A 188 0.00 8.91 -4.76
N GLU A 189 0.60 7.81 -4.30
CA GLU A 189 1.74 7.17 -4.97
C GLU A 189 1.27 6.43 -6.22
N PHE A 190 0.14 5.72 -6.14
CA PHE A 190 -0.48 5.04 -7.27
C PHE A 190 -0.83 6.03 -8.40
N LEU A 191 -1.44 7.16 -8.04
CA LEU A 191 -1.75 8.24 -8.98
C LEU A 191 -0.48 8.89 -9.53
N ALA A 192 0.57 9.06 -8.72
CA ALA A 192 1.84 9.58 -9.20
C ALA A 192 2.50 8.63 -10.21
N MET A 193 2.42 7.31 -10.00
CA MET A 193 2.91 6.31 -10.96
C MET A 193 2.13 6.38 -12.27
N LEU A 194 0.80 6.44 -12.23
CA LEU A 194 -0.03 6.51 -13.44
C LEU A 194 0.21 7.75 -14.32
N HIS A 195 0.63 8.86 -13.72
CA HIS A 195 0.97 10.08 -14.46
C HIS A 195 2.47 10.23 -14.75
N ALA A 196 3.29 9.27 -14.32
CA ALA A 196 4.71 9.33 -14.52
C ALA A 196 5.10 8.92 -15.95
N GLU A 197 6.04 9.66 -16.54
CA GLU A 197 6.63 9.29 -17.82
C GLU A 197 7.45 8.01 -17.70
N GLY A 198 7.15 7.02 -18.56
CA GLY A 198 7.92 5.79 -18.68
C GLY A 198 7.87 4.87 -17.46
N GLN A 199 6.79 4.94 -16.68
CA GLN A 199 6.56 4.02 -15.56
C GLN A 199 5.08 3.64 -15.50
N GLU A 200 4.83 2.39 -15.17
CA GLU A 200 3.48 1.86 -14.95
C GLU A 200 3.20 1.65 -13.46
N ALA A 201 1.92 1.67 -13.11
CA ALA A 201 1.49 1.53 -11.72
C ALA A 201 1.43 0.06 -11.27
N PHE A 202 1.56 -0.14 -9.96
CA PHE A 202 1.33 -1.41 -9.31
C PHE A 202 0.62 -1.21 -7.97
N ALA A 203 -0.02 -2.26 -7.45
CA ALA A 203 -0.65 -2.25 -6.15
C ALA A 203 -0.46 -3.61 -5.45
N PRO A 204 -0.39 -3.66 -4.11
CA PRO A 204 -0.37 -4.92 -3.37
C PRO A 204 -1.67 -5.70 -3.56
N VAL A 205 -1.60 -7.02 -3.48
CA VAL A 205 -2.78 -7.90 -3.52
C VAL A 205 -3.09 -8.41 -2.12
N VAL A 206 -4.36 -8.41 -1.75
CA VAL A 206 -4.85 -8.94 -0.48
C VAL A 206 -5.83 -10.09 -0.70
N GLU A 207 -5.68 -11.15 0.08
CA GLU A 207 -6.51 -12.35 0.00
C GLU A 207 -6.88 -12.81 1.43
N LEU A 208 -8.03 -13.45 1.58
CA LEU A 208 -8.37 -14.14 2.83
C LEU A 208 -7.75 -15.53 2.82
N THR A 209 -6.91 -15.83 3.82
CA THR A 209 -6.36 -17.18 3.97
C THR A 209 -7.15 -17.94 5.03
N LYS A 210 -7.51 -19.19 4.76
CA LYS A 210 -8.12 -20.05 5.77
C LYS A 210 -7.07 -20.39 6.82
N SER A 211 -7.36 -20.14 8.10
CA SER A 211 -6.49 -20.54 9.19
C SER A 211 -6.36 -22.07 9.20
N THR A 212 -5.12 -22.56 9.35
CA THR A 212 -4.82 -23.99 9.49
C THR A 212 -5.18 -24.53 10.88
N GLU A 213 -5.44 -23.65 11.86
CA GLU A 213 -5.87 -24.06 13.19
C GLU A 213 -7.38 -24.31 13.23
N LYS A 214 -7.76 -25.55 13.54
CA LYS A 214 -9.14 -26.07 13.55
C LYS A 214 -10.07 -25.45 14.62
N LYS A 215 -9.75 -24.32 15.23
CA LYS A 215 -10.62 -23.61 16.16
C LYS A 215 -10.52 -22.09 15.97
N ASN A 216 -11.57 -21.55 15.32
CA ASN A 216 -11.95 -20.14 15.16
C ASN A 216 -11.20 -19.31 14.10
N GLY A 217 -11.89 -19.05 12.98
CA GLY A 217 -11.67 -17.88 12.11
C GLY A 217 -10.86 -18.12 10.82
N SER A 218 -11.26 -17.45 9.74
CA SER A 218 -10.32 -17.09 8.67
C SER A 218 -9.33 -16.06 9.21
N ASN A 219 -8.10 -16.03 8.71
CA ASN A 219 -7.18 -14.92 8.98
C ASN A 219 -7.07 -14.09 7.70
N LEU A 220 -7.24 -12.79 7.83
CA LEU A 220 -6.86 -11.89 6.76
C LEU A 220 -5.33 -11.82 6.74
N ARG A 221 -4.73 -12.14 5.59
CA ARG A 221 -3.29 -12.06 5.40
C ARG A 221 -3.04 -11.23 4.16
N ALA A 222 -2.27 -10.16 4.28
CA ALA A 222 -1.79 -9.49 3.07
C ALA A 222 -0.90 -10.48 2.31
N THR A 223 -1.21 -10.74 1.04
CA THR A 223 -0.37 -11.62 0.25
C THR A 223 0.90 -10.89 -0.14
N THR A 224 1.97 -11.63 -0.43
CA THR A 224 3.18 -11.07 -1.04
C THR A 224 3.05 -10.93 -2.56
N LYS A 225 1.82 -10.94 -3.11
CA LYS A 225 1.60 -10.72 -4.55
C LYS A 225 1.43 -9.24 -4.82
N THR A 226 1.83 -8.82 -6.02
CA THR A 226 1.67 -7.45 -6.50
C THR A 226 0.92 -7.47 -7.83
N ALA A 227 -0.14 -6.69 -7.93
CA ALA A 227 -0.87 -6.41 -9.14
C ALA A 227 -0.11 -5.40 -10.00
N ALA A 228 0.15 -5.74 -11.26
CA ALA A 228 0.85 -4.90 -12.23
C ALA A 228 -0.13 -4.35 -13.27
N PHE A 229 -0.12 -3.03 -13.45
CA PHE A 229 -1.03 -2.34 -14.37
C PHE A 229 -0.31 -1.98 -15.67
N ARG A 230 -1.08 -1.72 -16.72
CA ARG A 230 -0.66 -0.95 -17.90
C ARG A 230 -1.74 0.10 -18.15
N GLY A 231 -1.37 1.37 -18.06
CA GLY A 231 -2.34 2.45 -17.90
C GLY A 231 -3.29 2.15 -16.73
N ASP A 232 -4.60 2.21 -16.97
CA ASP A 232 -5.61 1.96 -15.95
C ASP A 232 -6.05 0.49 -15.83
N ARG A 233 -5.37 -0.46 -16.48
CA ARG A 233 -5.79 -1.88 -16.52
C ARG A 233 -4.79 -2.82 -15.87
N LEU A 234 -5.29 -3.74 -15.05
CA LEU A 234 -4.54 -4.84 -14.50
C LEU A 234 -4.17 -5.84 -15.60
N VAL A 235 -2.87 -6.03 -15.85
CA VAL A 235 -2.37 -6.97 -16.86
C VAL A 235 -1.91 -8.30 -16.26
N GLY A 236 -1.59 -8.34 -14.96
CA GLY A 236 -1.30 -9.58 -14.27
C GLY A 236 -0.75 -9.39 -12.87
N LEU A 237 -0.39 -10.52 -12.25
CA LEU A 237 0.09 -10.57 -10.87
C LEU A 237 1.55 -11.07 -10.83
N LEU A 238 2.34 -10.47 -9.95
CA LEU A 238 3.63 -10.96 -9.50
C LEU A 238 3.43 -11.95 -8.34
N GLY A 239 4.17 -13.05 -8.35
CA GLY A 239 4.28 -13.96 -7.20
C GLY A 239 5.32 -13.47 -6.19
N ASP A 240 5.45 -14.18 -5.07
CA ASP A 240 6.31 -13.81 -3.93
C ASP A 240 7.74 -13.43 -4.34
N GLU A 241 8.39 -14.24 -5.17
CA GLU A 241 9.78 -14.03 -5.58
C GLU A 241 9.97 -12.73 -6.38
N ALA A 242 9.12 -12.50 -7.39
CA ALA A 242 9.16 -11.30 -8.23
C ALA A 242 8.76 -10.05 -7.42
N THR A 243 7.77 -10.17 -6.52
CA THR A 243 7.40 -9.06 -5.63
C THR A 243 8.55 -8.66 -4.72
N ARG A 244 9.27 -9.63 -4.12
CA ARG A 244 10.45 -9.31 -3.30
C ARG A 244 11.52 -8.61 -4.14
N GLY A 245 11.76 -9.07 -5.36
CA GLY A 245 12.63 -8.35 -6.30
C GLY A 245 12.20 -6.90 -6.51
N LEU A 246 10.89 -6.63 -6.53
CA LEU A 246 10.36 -5.27 -6.75
C LEU A 246 10.62 -4.39 -5.54
N VAL A 247 10.42 -4.91 -4.33
CA VAL A 247 10.72 -4.20 -3.08
C VAL A 247 12.22 -3.83 -3.02
N TRP A 248 13.12 -4.71 -3.46
CA TRP A 248 14.56 -4.42 -3.60
C TRP A 248 14.86 -3.33 -4.62
N LEU A 249 14.27 -3.41 -5.82
CA LEU A 249 14.47 -2.40 -6.87
C LEU A 249 13.98 -1.01 -6.44
N ARG A 250 12.90 -0.98 -5.66
CA ARG A 250 12.23 0.22 -5.19
C ARG A 250 12.92 0.89 -3.99
N ASN A 251 13.96 0.28 -3.42
CA ASN A 251 14.55 0.72 -2.14
C ASN A 251 13.54 0.75 -0.99
N GLU A 252 12.59 -0.18 -1.01
CA GLU A 252 11.54 -0.30 0.00
C GLU A 252 11.87 -1.36 1.06
N VAL A 253 12.97 -2.10 0.89
CA VAL A 253 13.50 -3.02 1.89
C VAL A 253 14.06 -2.22 3.07
N ARG A 254 13.42 -2.36 4.24
CA ARG A 254 13.82 -1.68 5.48
C ARG A 254 14.30 -2.65 6.56
N ASP A 255 13.63 -3.78 6.66
CA ASP A 255 13.88 -4.85 7.61
C ASP A 255 13.45 -6.19 7.00
N GLY A 256 13.81 -7.29 7.66
CA GLY A 256 13.43 -8.63 7.25
C GLY A 256 14.59 -9.63 7.30
N VAL A 257 14.25 -10.89 7.08
CA VAL A 257 15.19 -12.01 7.08
C VAL A 257 15.25 -12.63 5.69
N ILE A 258 16.45 -12.79 5.16
CA ILE A 258 16.73 -13.58 3.96
C ILE A 258 17.32 -14.91 4.41
N THR A 259 16.81 -16.00 3.85
CA THR A 259 17.34 -17.34 4.14
C THR A 259 17.83 -17.97 2.85
N ILE A 260 19.09 -18.40 2.86
CA ILE A 260 19.73 -19.10 1.75
C ILE A 260 19.90 -20.58 2.07
N GLN A 261 19.92 -21.40 1.02
CA GLN A 261 20.24 -22.82 1.11
C GLN A 261 21.74 -23.03 0.89
N VAL A 262 22.40 -23.75 1.80
CA VAL A 262 23.79 -24.19 1.63
C VAL A 262 23.80 -25.53 0.89
N PRO A 263 24.64 -25.71 -0.15
CA PRO A 263 24.78 -26.98 -0.84
C PRO A 263 25.23 -28.12 0.08
N GLU A 264 24.75 -29.34 -0.16
CA GLU A 264 25.13 -30.53 0.62
C GLU A 264 26.64 -30.76 0.64
N SER A 265 27.32 -30.54 -0.48
CA SER A 265 28.78 -30.64 -0.60
C SER A 265 29.55 -29.62 0.26
N ARG A 266 28.86 -28.65 0.84
CA ARG A 266 29.41 -27.56 1.66
C ARG A 266 28.81 -27.54 3.07
N GLY A 267 28.12 -28.62 3.47
CA GLY A 267 27.59 -28.80 4.82
C GLY A 267 26.08 -28.94 4.92
N GLY A 268 25.33 -28.66 3.84
CA GLY A 268 23.86 -28.76 3.82
C GLY A 268 23.16 -27.80 4.80
N GLY A 269 21.84 -27.69 4.72
CA GLY A 269 21.06 -26.81 5.62
C GLY A 269 20.96 -25.35 5.16
N LYS A 270 20.60 -24.45 6.07
CA LYS A 270 20.25 -23.06 5.74
C LYS A 270 21.00 -22.04 6.59
N ILE A 271 21.19 -20.85 6.04
CA ILE A 271 21.70 -19.68 6.76
C ILE A 271 20.67 -18.57 6.61
N SER A 272 20.27 -17.97 7.71
CA SER A 272 19.33 -16.85 7.76
C SER A 272 20.06 -15.59 8.22
N ALA A 273 19.83 -14.48 7.52
CA ALA A 273 20.43 -13.20 7.84
C ALA A 273 19.38 -12.09 7.86
N GLU A 274 19.50 -11.21 8.86
CA GLU A 274 18.73 -9.98 8.96
C GLU A 274 19.30 -8.92 8.02
N ILE A 275 18.40 -8.23 7.31
CA ILE A 275 18.75 -7.10 6.46
C ILE A 275 18.98 -5.88 7.34
N LYS A 276 20.16 -5.26 7.23
CA LYS A 276 20.47 -3.99 7.91
C LYS A 276 20.32 -2.80 6.99
N SER A 277 20.67 -2.97 5.71
CA SER A 277 20.44 -1.98 4.67
C SER A 277 20.38 -2.62 3.29
N GLY A 278 19.70 -1.94 2.37
CA GLY A 278 19.62 -2.31 0.97
C GLY A 278 19.49 -1.06 0.12
N SER A 279 20.22 -0.99 -0.98
CA SER A 279 20.07 0.09 -1.97
C SER A 279 20.27 -0.42 -3.38
N THR A 280 19.47 0.09 -4.30
CA THR A 280 19.48 -0.22 -5.72
C THR A 280 19.54 1.08 -6.52
N ARG A 281 20.43 1.10 -7.51
CA ARG A 281 20.60 2.22 -8.45
C ARG A 281 20.47 1.73 -9.88
N PHE A 282 19.78 2.53 -10.70
CA PHE A 282 19.71 2.33 -12.14
C PHE A 282 20.70 3.24 -12.87
N ARG A 283 21.49 2.64 -13.77
CA ARG A 283 22.36 3.36 -14.69
C ARG A 283 21.94 3.05 -16.13
N PRO A 284 21.07 3.90 -16.73
CA PRO A 284 20.67 3.73 -18.11
C PRO A 284 21.82 4.09 -19.04
N SER A 285 21.90 3.38 -20.17
CA SER A 285 22.80 3.67 -21.27
C SER A 285 22.17 3.22 -22.58
N VAL A 286 22.53 3.90 -23.67
CA VAL A 286 22.11 3.50 -25.01
C VAL A 286 23.34 3.29 -25.86
N ARG A 287 23.46 2.10 -26.45
CA ARG A 287 24.52 1.76 -27.42
C ARG A 287 23.88 1.11 -28.64
N ASP A 288 24.23 1.60 -29.82
CA ASP A 288 23.73 1.08 -31.10
C ASP A 288 22.20 1.01 -31.19
N GLY A 289 21.53 2.01 -30.64
CA GLY A 289 20.06 2.09 -30.58
C GLY A 289 19.40 1.11 -29.61
N ARG A 290 20.17 0.35 -28.82
CA ARG A 290 19.64 -0.58 -27.80
C ARG A 290 19.79 0.01 -26.41
N VAL A 291 18.69 0.03 -25.68
CA VAL A 291 18.64 0.47 -24.28
C VAL A 291 19.18 -0.63 -23.37
N ARG A 292 20.10 -0.26 -22.49
CA ARG A 292 20.66 -1.11 -21.45
C ARG A 292 20.52 -0.40 -20.11
N ILE A 293 19.97 -1.10 -19.13
CA ILE A 293 19.87 -0.64 -17.75
C ILE A 293 20.81 -1.51 -16.91
N ARG A 294 21.84 -0.90 -16.32
CA ARG A 294 22.60 -1.57 -15.27
C ARG A 294 21.89 -1.35 -13.93
N ILE A 295 21.59 -2.44 -13.25
CA ILE A 295 20.93 -2.49 -11.95
C ILE A 295 22.02 -2.85 -10.94
N GLU A 296 22.40 -1.89 -10.11
CA GLU A 296 23.42 -2.07 -9.09
C GLU A 296 22.75 -2.12 -7.73
N THR A 297 22.74 -3.31 -7.10
CA THR A 297 22.14 -3.54 -5.79
C THR A 297 23.23 -3.85 -4.76
N GLU A 298 23.24 -3.11 -3.67
CA GLU A 298 24.13 -3.26 -2.53
C GLU A 298 23.29 -3.60 -1.30
N ALA A 299 23.69 -4.63 -0.55
CA ALA A 299 23.01 -5.03 0.68
C ALA A 299 24.00 -5.30 1.80
N THR A 300 23.56 -5.01 3.02
CA THR A 300 24.34 -5.25 4.23
C THR A 300 23.51 -6.09 5.21
N LEU A 301 24.08 -7.19 5.68
CA LEU A 301 23.38 -8.23 6.44
C LEU A 301 24.08 -8.56 7.75
N ASP A 302 23.31 -9.03 8.74
CA ASP A 302 23.84 -9.74 9.92
C ASP A 302 23.29 -11.16 9.96
N ILE A 303 24.14 -12.15 10.23
CA ILE A 303 23.69 -13.53 10.39
C ILE A 303 22.85 -13.64 11.66
N ALA A 304 21.61 -14.12 11.48
CA ALA A 304 20.68 -14.39 12.57
C ALA A 304 20.71 -15.86 12.99
N GLU A 305 20.92 -16.77 12.03
CA GLU A 305 20.92 -18.21 12.29
C GLU A 305 21.83 -18.95 11.31
N ASN A 306 22.59 -19.91 11.83
CA ASN A 306 23.30 -20.91 11.02
C ASN A 306 22.75 -22.31 11.32
N ALA A 307 21.80 -22.77 10.50
CA ALA A 307 21.28 -24.13 10.53
C ALA A 307 22.04 -25.06 9.55
N SER A 308 23.23 -24.67 9.12
CA SER A 308 24.13 -25.45 8.26
C SER A 308 25.31 -26.01 9.04
N LYS A 309 26.09 -26.89 8.42
CA LYS A 309 27.40 -27.33 8.96
C LYS A 309 28.57 -26.44 8.51
N MET A 310 28.31 -25.38 7.76
CA MET A 310 29.35 -24.48 7.26
C MET A 310 29.89 -23.60 8.39
N GLU A 311 31.22 -23.52 8.53
CA GLU A 311 31.89 -22.54 9.39
C GLU A 311 31.87 -21.17 8.70
N ILE A 312 30.91 -20.30 9.08
CA ILE A 312 30.67 -19.03 8.39
C ILE A 312 31.91 -18.14 8.40
N GLU A 313 32.61 -18.01 9.53
CA GLU A 313 33.79 -17.13 9.64
C GLU A 313 34.90 -17.47 8.65
N ARG A 314 35.08 -18.76 8.35
CA ARG A 314 36.11 -19.22 7.42
C ARG A 314 35.67 -19.15 5.96
N HIS A 315 34.37 -19.01 5.72
CA HIS A 315 33.76 -19.07 4.41
C HIS A 315 32.87 -17.87 4.11
N LEU A 316 33.14 -16.71 4.72
CA LEU A 316 32.29 -15.52 4.65
C LEU A 316 32.00 -15.10 3.21
N GLY A 317 33.03 -14.98 2.37
CA GLY A 317 32.84 -14.64 0.95
C GLY A 317 32.02 -15.66 0.16
N THR A 318 32.01 -16.94 0.58
CA THR A 318 31.12 -17.95 -0.02
C THR A 318 29.68 -17.74 0.43
N VAL A 319 29.45 -17.42 1.70
CA VAL A 319 28.12 -17.09 2.24
C VAL A 319 27.56 -15.83 1.58
N GLU A 320 28.37 -14.78 1.46
CA GLU A 320 28.03 -13.55 0.72
C GLU A 320 27.62 -13.89 -0.72
N SER A 321 28.40 -14.71 -1.44
CA SER A 321 28.07 -15.12 -2.81
C SER A 321 26.76 -15.91 -2.96
N TYR A 322 26.30 -16.58 -1.89
CA TYR A 322 25.01 -17.25 -1.89
C TYR A 322 23.86 -16.27 -1.71
N PHE A 323 24.03 -15.26 -0.84
CA PHE A 323 23.06 -14.17 -0.75
C PHE A 323 23.02 -13.35 -2.04
N GLU A 324 24.17 -12.99 -2.61
CA GLU A 324 24.24 -12.27 -3.90
C GLU A 324 23.44 -12.98 -4.98
N ARG A 325 23.58 -14.30 -5.07
CA ARG A 325 22.86 -15.13 -6.04
C ARG A 325 21.36 -15.18 -5.78
N ASP A 326 20.93 -15.37 -4.53
CA ASP A 326 19.51 -15.35 -4.18
C ASP A 326 18.86 -14.01 -4.54
N LEU A 327 19.53 -12.89 -4.23
CA LEU A 327 19.04 -11.56 -4.64
C LEU A 327 19.05 -11.39 -6.16
N GLU A 328 20.09 -11.83 -6.84
CA GLU A 328 20.19 -11.76 -8.30
C GLU A 328 19.06 -12.55 -8.98
N GLU A 329 18.75 -13.75 -8.48
CA GLU A 329 17.65 -14.60 -8.97
C GLU A 329 16.30 -13.89 -8.81
N ARG A 330 16.02 -13.26 -7.66
CA ARG A 330 14.79 -12.47 -7.45
C ARG A 330 14.66 -11.30 -8.43
N LEU A 331 15.75 -10.55 -8.64
CA LEU A 331 15.78 -9.41 -9.56
C LEU A 331 15.59 -9.88 -11.02
N ARG A 332 16.21 -11.00 -11.41
CA ARG A 332 16.04 -11.62 -12.72
C ARG A 332 14.61 -12.11 -12.92
N ALA A 333 14.04 -12.81 -11.94
CA ALA A 333 12.67 -13.31 -11.99
C ALA A 333 11.66 -12.17 -12.17
N LEU A 334 11.86 -11.06 -11.46
CA LEU A 334 11.05 -9.85 -11.68
C LEU A 334 11.19 -9.32 -13.10
N CYS A 335 12.42 -9.04 -13.56
CA CYS A 335 12.66 -8.48 -14.89
C CYS A 335 12.04 -9.36 -15.99
N ASP A 336 12.27 -10.68 -15.93
CA ASP A 336 11.71 -11.63 -16.88
C ASP A 336 10.17 -11.62 -16.83
N LYS A 337 9.56 -11.59 -15.64
CA LYS A 337 8.10 -11.56 -15.48
C LYS A 337 7.51 -10.29 -16.11
N VAL A 338 8.07 -9.13 -15.82
CA VAL A 338 7.53 -7.86 -16.31
C VAL A 338 7.79 -7.65 -17.80
N GLN A 339 8.95 -8.08 -18.32
CA GLN A 339 9.32 -7.89 -19.72
C GLN A 339 8.73 -8.93 -20.67
N ARG A 340 8.66 -10.22 -20.26
CA ARG A 340 8.28 -11.33 -21.16
C ARG A 340 6.84 -11.79 -21.01
N ASN A 341 6.27 -11.67 -19.81
CA ASN A 341 4.91 -12.17 -19.55
C ASN A 341 3.88 -11.04 -19.48
N LEU A 342 4.22 -9.95 -18.79
CA LEU A 342 3.26 -8.86 -18.53
C LEU A 342 3.42 -7.67 -19.48
N HIS A 343 4.61 -7.51 -20.09
CA HIS A 343 4.99 -6.38 -20.94
C HIS A 343 4.57 -5.03 -20.32
N THR A 344 4.93 -4.79 -19.07
CA THR A 344 4.60 -3.55 -18.35
C THR A 344 5.79 -3.06 -17.52
N ASP A 345 6.09 -1.77 -17.58
CA ASP A 345 7.24 -1.17 -16.91
C ASP A 345 6.92 -0.67 -15.50
N ILE A 346 6.53 -1.60 -14.62
CA ILE A 346 6.33 -1.30 -13.19
C ILE A 346 7.65 -1.13 -12.42
N VAL A 347 8.78 -1.46 -13.06
CA VAL A 347 10.13 -1.32 -12.48
C VAL A 347 10.74 0.07 -12.72
N GLY A 348 10.20 0.84 -13.67
CA GLY A 348 10.58 2.23 -13.93
C GLY A 348 11.83 2.40 -14.78
N PHE A 349 12.10 1.50 -15.72
CA PHE A 349 13.24 1.64 -16.64
C PHE A 349 13.08 2.84 -17.57
N GLY A 350 11.88 3.09 -18.07
CA GLY A 350 11.57 4.23 -18.92
C GLY A 350 11.72 5.54 -18.16
N GLN A 351 11.23 5.57 -16.93
CA GLN A 351 11.40 6.71 -16.02
C GLN A 351 12.89 6.95 -15.70
N SER A 352 13.69 5.90 -15.53
CA SER A 352 15.14 6.03 -15.35
C SER A 352 15.80 6.69 -16.57
N LEU A 353 15.42 6.26 -17.78
CA LEU A 353 15.90 6.85 -19.03
C LEU A 353 15.44 8.31 -19.19
N TYR A 354 14.17 8.61 -18.90
CA TYR A 354 13.61 9.96 -18.91
C TYR A 354 14.34 10.90 -17.94
N ARG A 355 14.60 10.45 -16.72
CA ARG A 355 15.34 11.25 -15.72
C ARG A 355 16.79 11.49 -16.13
N ASN A 356 17.40 10.58 -16.88
CA ASN A 356 18.78 10.69 -17.34
C ASN A 356 18.93 11.59 -18.57
N ASP A 357 18.07 11.42 -19.58
CA ASP A 357 18.05 12.23 -20.80
C ASP A 357 16.61 12.49 -21.29
N PRO A 358 15.96 13.54 -20.78
CA PRO A 358 14.57 13.86 -21.13
C PRO A 358 14.36 14.18 -22.61
N LYS A 359 15.37 14.76 -23.28
CA LYS A 359 15.27 15.15 -24.70
C LYS A 359 15.25 13.92 -25.57
N ARG A 360 16.18 13.00 -25.31
CA ARG A 360 16.26 11.74 -26.04
C ARG A 360 15.05 10.84 -25.76
N TRP A 361 14.59 10.77 -24.51
CA TRP A 361 13.36 10.05 -24.18
C TRP A 361 12.19 10.49 -25.05
N ARG A 362 11.90 11.80 -25.09
CA ARG A 362 10.78 12.33 -25.87
C ARG A 362 10.96 12.20 -27.38
N GLY A 363 12.20 12.36 -27.87
CA GLY A 363 12.48 12.30 -29.30
C GLY A 363 12.58 10.88 -29.87
N GLU A 364 12.92 9.88 -29.05
CA GLU A 364 13.25 8.54 -29.54
C GLU A 364 12.47 7.40 -28.89
N TYR A 365 11.94 7.53 -27.66
CA TYR A 365 11.46 6.36 -26.90
C TYR A 365 10.02 6.48 -26.40
N ALA A 366 9.56 7.66 -26.01
CA ALA A 366 8.28 7.85 -25.33
C ALA A 366 7.09 7.18 -26.06
N GLU A 367 6.96 7.39 -27.37
CA GLU A 367 5.83 6.86 -28.16
C GLU A 367 5.89 5.35 -28.43
N ARG A 368 7.10 4.75 -28.37
CA ARG A 368 7.34 3.33 -28.67
C ARG A 368 7.87 2.56 -27.47
N TRP A 369 7.67 3.08 -26.26
CA TRP A 369 8.26 2.50 -25.06
C TRP A 369 7.72 1.09 -24.83
N ASP A 370 6.42 0.88 -25.06
CA ASP A 370 5.78 -0.43 -24.92
C ASP A 370 6.41 -1.51 -25.83
N GLU A 371 6.88 -1.12 -27.02
CA GLU A 371 7.59 -2.01 -27.93
C GLU A 371 9.07 -2.19 -27.55
N THR A 372 9.67 -1.15 -26.97
CA THR A 372 11.09 -1.12 -26.60
C THR A 372 11.35 -1.87 -25.30
N PHE A 373 10.48 -1.70 -24.30
CA PHE A 373 10.63 -2.20 -22.94
C PHE A 373 10.92 -3.72 -22.85
N PRO A 374 10.20 -4.60 -23.57
CA PRO A 374 10.48 -6.04 -23.56
C PRO A 374 11.90 -6.41 -24.02
N ASN A 375 12.54 -5.53 -24.81
CA ASN A 375 13.86 -5.76 -25.40
C ASN A 375 14.99 -5.04 -24.65
N VAL A 376 14.67 -4.29 -23.59
CA VAL A 376 15.66 -3.61 -22.76
C VAL A 376 16.57 -4.65 -22.09
N ARG A 377 17.89 -4.47 -22.23
CA ARG A 377 18.85 -5.35 -21.55
C ARG A 377 19.04 -4.90 -20.10
N ALA A 378 18.58 -5.71 -19.16
CA ALA A 378 18.88 -5.54 -17.73
C ALA A 378 20.19 -6.26 -17.36
N ASP A 379 21.23 -5.52 -17.02
CA ASP A 379 22.47 -6.07 -16.46
C ASP A 379 22.42 -5.92 -14.93
N ILE A 380 22.22 -7.03 -14.22
CA ILE A 380 22.12 -7.05 -12.77
C ILE A 380 23.50 -7.29 -12.16
N SER A 381 23.85 -6.47 -11.17
CA SER A 381 25.05 -6.59 -10.35
C SER A 381 24.65 -6.46 -8.89
N VAL A 382 24.87 -7.51 -8.12
CA VAL A 382 24.57 -7.53 -6.69
C VAL A 382 25.87 -7.64 -5.91
N SER A 383 25.97 -6.88 -4.82
CA SER A 383 27.05 -7.02 -3.84
C SER A 383 26.44 -7.11 -2.44
N VAL A 384 26.82 -8.15 -1.70
CA VAL A 384 26.35 -8.37 -0.32
C VAL A 384 27.54 -8.33 0.62
N GLN A 385 27.40 -7.59 1.71
CA GLN A 385 28.36 -7.59 2.80
C GLN A 385 27.71 -8.12 4.09
N VAL A 386 28.34 -9.11 4.71
CA VAL A 386 27.94 -9.58 6.05
C VAL A 386 28.78 -8.84 7.10
N LEU A 387 28.14 -8.07 7.99
CA LEU A 387 28.85 -7.30 9.03
C LEU A 387 29.12 -8.14 10.27
N ASN A 388 28.12 -8.86 10.75
CA ASN A 388 28.21 -9.68 11.96
C ASN A 388 27.78 -11.12 11.69
N THR A 389 28.52 -12.09 12.26
CA THR A 389 28.17 -13.52 12.23
C THR A 389 27.50 -14.00 13.53
N GLY A 390 27.22 -13.06 14.45
CA GLY A 390 26.84 -13.36 15.84
C GLY A 390 28.06 -13.60 16.73
N LEU A 391 27.84 -13.96 18.00
CA LEU A 391 28.92 -14.27 18.96
C LEU A 391 29.62 -15.62 18.67
N VAL A 392 28.97 -16.49 17.89
CA VAL A 392 29.44 -17.84 17.56
C VAL A 392 28.94 -18.19 16.15
N GLY A 393 29.82 -18.39 15.16
CA GLY A 393 29.37 -18.80 13.81
C GLY A 393 29.34 -20.30 13.54
N LYS A 394 29.62 -21.13 14.54
CA LYS A 394 29.23 -22.55 14.54
C LYS A 394 27.84 -22.70 15.14
N ARG A 395 27.02 -23.60 14.56
CA ARG A 395 25.77 -24.03 15.18
C ARG A 395 26.04 -24.61 16.58
N VAL A 396 25.06 -24.50 17.47
CA VAL A 396 25.11 -25.19 18.76
C VAL A 396 24.88 -26.68 18.51
N ASP A 397 25.91 -27.51 18.68
CA ASP A 397 25.75 -28.97 18.70
C ASP A 397 25.15 -29.36 20.07
N ILE A 398 23.88 -29.76 20.08
CA ILE A 398 23.24 -30.37 21.23
C ILE A 398 23.48 -31.87 21.13
N TRP A 399 24.15 -32.44 22.13
CA TRP A 399 24.35 -33.89 22.22
C TRP A 399 22.98 -34.56 22.36
N GLU A 400 22.55 -35.30 21.34
CA GLU A 400 21.43 -36.24 21.49
C GLU A 400 21.92 -37.40 22.35
N GLU A 401 21.40 -37.52 23.57
CA GLU A 401 21.51 -38.78 24.32
C GLU A 401 20.79 -39.86 23.52
N GLU A 402 21.55 -40.82 23.00
CA GLU A 402 21.02 -42.06 22.43
C GLU A 402 20.05 -42.69 23.44
N ARG A 403 18.76 -42.80 23.07
CA ARG A 403 17.77 -43.60 23.80
C ARG A 403 17.75 -45.04 23.31
#